data_AF-A0AAU4DAU4-F1
#
_entry.id   AF-A0AAU4DAU4-F1
#
_cell.length_a   1.000
_cell.length_b   1.000
_cell.length_c   1.000
_cell.angle_alpha   90.00
_cell.angle_beta   90.00
_cell.angle_gamma   90.00
#
_symmetry.space_group_name_H-M   'P 1'
#
loop_
_entity.id
_entity.type
_entity.pdbx_description
1 polymer ?
#
loop_
_entity_poly.entity_id
_entity_poly.type
_entity_poly.pdbx_seq_one_letter_code
_entity_poly.pdbx_strand_id
1 'polypeptide(L)'
;MRPKRPNPVLSPVLVLVSATAWAAWLGWDQHYDVHPDGSETGPYEPWQVIGLVLTLLVPLCWAASRRHVADAVLGTTAGLTAAACYDWSDDSSGLFLIGVGVVAVASLVVTLALSLLVAAVTRGRGEPAE
;
A
#
# COMPACT_ATOMS: atom_id res chain seq x y z
N MET A 1 -21.01 8.75 9.78
CA MET A 1 -19.92 9.50 10.45
C MET A 1 -19.20 10.33 9.40
N ARG A 2 -18.88 11.60 9.66
CA ARG A 2 -18.19 12.45 8.67
C ARG A 2 -16.67 12.26 8.82
N PRO A 3 -15.94 11.76 7.80
CA PRO A 3 -14.49 11.66 7.86
C PRO A 3 -13.87 13.03 8.15
N LYS A 4 -12.73 13.06 8.86
CA LYS A 4 -11.96 14.31 8.97
C LYS A 4 -11.52 14.73 7.57
N ARG A 5 -11.51 16.03 7.32
CA ARG A 5 -10.97 16.57 6.07
C ARG A 5 -9.51 16.12 5.93
N PRO A 6 -9.05 15.83 4.70
CA PRO A 6 -7.68 15.43 4.47
C PRO A 6 -6.73 16.50 5.01
N ASN A 7 -5.72 16.05 5.76
CA ASN A 7 -4.71 16.92 6.33
C ASN A 7 -3.59 17.11 5.28
N PRO A 8 -3.29 18.37 4.89
CA PRO A 8 -2.30 18.65 3.84
C PRO A 8 -0.89 18.20 4.19
N VAL A 9 -0.59 17.88 5.46
CA VAL A 9 0.71 17.35 5.90
C VAL A 9 0.71 15.83 6.01
N LEU A 10 -0.39 15.23 6.47
CA LEU A 10 -0.44 13.78 6.68
C LEU A 10 -0.48 13.01 5.36
N SER A 11 -1.24 13.51 4.38
CA SER A 11 -1.34 12.92 3.05
C SER A 11 0.03 12.76 2.37
N PRO A 12 0.87 13.80 2.19
CA PRO A 12 2.18 13.64 1.56
C PRO A 12 3.15 12.79 2.37
N VAL A 13 3.06 12.81 3.71
CA VAL A 13 3.87 11.90 4.55
C VAL A 13 3.54 10.44 4.25
N LEU A 14 2.25 10.09 4.14
CA LEU A 14 1.83 8.71 3.83
C LEU A 14 2.24 8.29 2.41
N VAL A 15 2.23 9.21 1.45
CA VAL A 15 2.78 8.98 0.10
C VAL A 15 4.26 8.63 0.19
N LEU A 16 5.05 9.44 0.87
CA LEU A 16 6.50 9.23 1.01
C LEU A 16 6.82 7.95 1.77
N VAL A 17 6.12 7.67 2.87
CA VAL A 17 6.27 6.42 3.64
C VAL A 17 5.97 5.20 2.76
N SER A 18 4.94 5.29 1.91
CA SER A 18 4.58 4.16 1.06
C SER A 18 5.57 3.93 -0.07
N ALA A 19 6.06 5.01 -0.69
CA ALA A 19 7.08 4.92 -1.73
C ALA A 19 8.43 4.44 -1.19
N THR A 20 8.83 4.92 -0.01
CA THR A 20 10.08 4.48 0.65
C THR A 20 10.00 3.04 1.13
N ALA A 21 8.85 2.60 1.65
CA ALA A 21 8.64 1.20 1.99
C ALA A 21 8.72 0.29 0.76
N TRP A 22 8.14 0.71 -0.37
CA TRP A 22 8.29 -0.01 -1.64
C TRP A 22 9.78 -0.13 -2.01
N ALA A 23 10.50 0.98 -2.07
CA ALA A 23 11.93 0.97 -2.42
C ALA A 23 12.78 0.12 -1.46
N ALA A 24 12.46 0.14 -0.16
CA ALA A 24 13.20 -0.61 0.85
C ALA A 24 12.96 -2.13 0.80
N TRP A 25 11.79 -2.58 0.34
CA TRP A 25 11.45 -4.01 0.27
C TRP A 25 11.66 -4.60 -1.11
N LEU A 26 11.26 -3.87 -2.15
CA LEU A 26 11.22 -4.32 -3.54
C LEU A 26 12.36 -3.73 -4.38
N GLY A 27 12.97 -2.61 -3.97
CA GLY A 27 13.93 -1.89 -4.80
C GLY A 27 15.36 -2.43 -4.78
N TRP A 28 15.72 -3.35 -3.88
CA TRP A 28 17.12 -3.77 -3.70
C TRP A 28 17.45 -5.16 -4.26
N ASP A 29 16.47 -6.04 -4.41
CA ASP A 29 16.67 -7.37 -4.97
C ASP A 29 15.50 -7.69 -5.91
N GLN A 30 15.82 -7.66 -7.20
CA GLN A 30 14.89 -7.81 -8.33
C GLN A 30 15.34 -8.92 -9.28
N HIS A 31 15.93 -10.00 -8.72
CA HIS A 31 16.44 -11.10 -9.53
C HIS A 31 15.34 -12.06 -9.96
N TYR A 32 15.45 -12.56 -11.18
CA TYR A 32 14.65 -13.67 -11.67
C TYR A 32 15.37 -14.98 -11.39
N ASP A 33 14.70 -15.86 -10.65
CA ASP A 33 15.15 -17.22 -10.38
C ASP A 33 14.64 -18.17 -11.45
N VAL A 34 15.59 -18.69 -12.24
CA VAL A 34 15.32 -19.69 -13.26
C VAL A 34 15.33 -21.06 -12.62
N HIS A 35 14.18 -21.73 -12.66
CA HIS A 35 13.99 -23.06 -12.13
C HIS A 35 14.56 -24.12 -13.10
N PRO A 36 14.86 -25.34 -12.60
CA PRO A 36 15.39 -26.42 -13.43
C PRO A 36 14.47 -26.88 -14.58
N ASP A 37 13.17 -26.56 -14.48
CA ASP A 37 12.16 -26.84 -15.50
C ASP A 37 12.04 -25.72 -16.56
N GLY A 38 12.88 -24.68 -16.47
CA GLY A 38 12.90 -23.54 -17.36
C GLY A 38 11.84 -22.47 -17.04
N SER A 39 11.09 -22.62 -15.94
CA SER A 39 10.20 -21.56 -15.45
C SER A 39 10.98 -20.47 -14.73
N GLU A 40 10.51 -19.23 -14.82
CA GLU A 40 11.11 -18.08 -14.11
C GLU A 40 10.17 -17.65 -12.99
N THR A 41 10.73 -17.43 -11.81
CA THR A 41 10.05 -16.79 -10.67
C THR A 41 10.76 -15.49 -10.35
N GLY A 42 10.03 -14.45 -10.00
CA GLY A 42 10.59 -13.11 -9.79
C GLY A 42 9.81 -12.03 -10.56
N PRO A 43 10.21 -10.76 -10.45
CA PRO A 43 11.43 -10.27 -9.81
C PRO A 43 11.31 -10.13 -8.27
N TYR A 44 10.12 -10.37 -7.71
CA TYR A 44 9.84 -10.18 -6.29
C TYR A 44 9.58 -11.47 -5.55
N GLU A 45 10.26 -11.62 -4.43
CA GLU A 45 10.08 -12.73 -3.52
C GLU A 45 8.85 -12.53 -2.62
N PRO A 46 8.13 -13.62 -2.26
CA PRO A 46 6.95 -13.53 -1.40
C PRO A 46 7.22 -12.83 -0.06
N TRP A 47 8.40 -13.02 0.52
CA TRP A 47 8.76 -12.41 1.80
C TRP A 47 8.97 -10.89 1.68
N GLN A 48 9.45 -10.38 0.54
CA GLN A 48 9.58 -8.94 0.30
C GLN A 48 8.20 -8.28 0.27
N VAL A 49 7.26 -8.89 -0.46
CA VAL A 49 5.89 -8.41 -0.56
C VAL A 49 5.19 -8.46 0.80
N ILE A 50 5.37 -9.55 1.56
CA ILE A 50 4.83 -9.65 2.92
C ILE A 50 5.43 -8.57 3.82
N GLY A 51 6.75 -8.35 3.77
CA GLY A 51 7.43 -7.29 4.51
C GLY A 51 6.89 -5.90 4.20
N LEU A 52 6.66 -5.60 2.92
CA LEU A 52 6.03 -4.35 2.46
C LEU A 52 4.62 -4.20 3.06
N VAL A 53 3.78 -5.22 2.93
CA VAL A 53 2.41 -5.19 3.45
C VAL A 53 2.40 -4.95 4.96
N LEU A 54 3.20 -5.70 5.73
CA LEU A 54 3.30 -5.56 7.18
C LEU A 54 3.78 -4.15 7.58
N THR A 55 4.73 -3.59 6.84
CA THR A 55 5.24 -2.23 7.07
C THR A 55 4.16 -1.17 6.86
N LEU A 56 3.36 -1.30 5.79
CA LEU A 56 2.30 -0.34 5.44
C LEU A 56 1.06 -0.46 6.33
N LEU A 57 0.80 -1.65 6.89
CA LEU A 57 -0.31 -1.86 7.82
C LEU A 57 -0.18 -0.97 9.07
N VAL A 58 1.02 -0.71 9.56
CA VAL A 58 1.26 0.09 10.77
C VAL A 58 0.75 1.54 10.61
N PRO A 59 1.24 2.35 9.65
CA PRO A 59 0.75 3.72 9.46
C PRO A 59 -0.71 3.77 9.01
N LEU A 60 -1.16 2.78 8.23
CA LEU A 60 -2.55 2.70 7.77
C LEU A 60 -3.53 2.49 8.93
N CYS A 61 -3.29 1.47 9.77
CA CYS A 61 -4.10 1.19 10.94
C CYS A 61 -4.06 2.35 11.94
N TRP A 62 -2.90 2.98 12.11
CA TRP A 62 -2.77 4.16 12.96
C TRP A 62 -3.63 5.33 12.45
N ALA A 63 -3.50 5.69 11.17
CA ALA A 63 -4.27 6.79 10.58
C ALA A 63 -5.78 6.50 10.59
N ALA A 64 -6.19 5.27 10.29
CA ALA A 64 -7.58 4.83 10.36
C ALA A 64 -8.13 4.91 11.80
N SER A 65 -7.38 4.47 12.81
CA SER A 65 -7.79 4.56 14.22
C SER A 65 -7.99 6.00 14.70
N ARG A 66 -7.24 6.96 14.13
CA ARG A 66 -7.34 8.40 14.40
C ARG A 66 -8.41 9.12 13.57
N ARG A 67 -9.21 8.37 12.80
CA ARG A 67 -10.27 8.87 11.89
C ARG A 67 -9.76 9.63 10.66
N HIS A 68 -8.52 9.40 10.24
CA HIS A 68 -7.90 9.97 9.04
C HIS A 68 -8.01 8.99 7.85
N VAL A 69 -9.21 8.48 7.58
CA VAL A 69 -9.45 7.44 6.55
C VAL A 69 -9.11 7.93 5.14
N ALA A 70 -9.48 9.17 4.80
CA ALA A 70 -9.19 9.73 3.47
C ALA A 70 -7.68 9.87 3.24
N ASP A 71 -6.93 10.37 4.22
CA ASP A 71 -5.47 10.48 4.15
C ASP A 71 -4.81 9.09 4.05
N ALA A 72 -5.28 8.12 4.84
CA ALA A 72 -4.79 6.75 4.86
C ALA A 72 -4.93 6.06 3.50
N VAL A 73 -6.13 6.14 2.90
CA VAL A 73 -6.44 5.50 1.61
C VAL A 73 -5.72 6.21 0.47
N LEU A 74 -5.86 7.53 0.36
CA LEU A 74 -5.28 8.28 -0.77
C LEU A 74 -3.76 8.31 -0.70
N GLY A 75 -3.17 8.54 0.48
CA GLY A 75 -1.72 8.61 0.64
C GLY A 75 -1.04 7.28 0.32
N THR A 76 -1.57 6.18 0.84
CA THR A 76 -1.00 4.84 0.61
C THR A 76 -1.14 4.41 -0.84
N THR A 77 -2.34 4.60 -1.43
CA THR A 77 -2.61 4.26 -2.83
C THR A 77 -1.73 5.08 -3.78
N ALA A 78 -1.63 6.40 -3.56
CA ALA A 78 -0.82 7.27 -4.40
C ALA A 78 0.67 6.97 -4.30
N GLY A 79 1.19 6.70 -3.09
CA GLY A 79 2.60 6.33 -2.91
C GLY A 79 2.97 5.00 -3.56
N LEU A 80 2.13 3.97 -3.39
CA LEU A 80 2.31 2.68 -4.06
C LEU A 80 2.22 2.79 -5.59
N THR A 81 1.24 3.52 -6.09
CA THR A 81 1.05 3.70 -7.53
C THR A 81 2.21 4.47 -8.16
N ALA A 82 2.69 5.54 -7.49
CA ALA A 82 3.84 6.30 -7.96
C ALA A 82 5.13 5.48 -7.95
N ALA A 83 5.35 4.68 -6.90
CA ALA A 83 6.51 3.79 -6.82
C ALA A 83 6.48 2.72 -7.92
N ALA A 84 5.33 2.06 -8.12
CA ALA A 84 5.15 1.08 -9.19
C ALA A 84 5.32 1.70 -10.60
N CYS A 85 4.81 2.92 -10.79
CA CYS A 85 4.97 3.64 -12.05
C CYS A 85 6.43 3.96 -12.34
N TYR A 86 7.18 4.42 -11.34
CA TYR A 86 8.60 4.70 -11.49
C TYR A 86 9.40 3.41 -11.76
N ASP A 87 9.18 2.39 -10.95
CA ASP A 87 9.89 1.11 -10.98
C ASP A 87 9.67 0.33 -12.29
N TRP A 88 8.46 0.36 -12.85
CA TRP A 88 8.13 -0.36 -14.08
C TRP A 88 8.16 0.51 -15.34
N SER A 89 8.55 1.79 -15.23
CA SER A 89 8.52 2.71 -16.39
C SER A 89 9.45 2.32 -17.52
N ASP A 90 10.53 1.58 -17.23
CA ASP A 90 11.52 1.14 -18.21
C ASP A 90 11.10 -0.16 -18.96
N ASP A 91 9.94 -0.74 -18.65
CA ASP A 91 9.44 -1.92 -19.35
C ASP A 91 8.91 -1.59 -20.75
N SER A 92 9.66 -2.06 -21.76
CA SER A 92 9.36 -1.88 -23.19
C SER A 92 8.09 -2.59 -23.70
N SER A 93 7.49 -3.49 -22.91
CA SER A 93 6.30 -4.25 -23.31
C SER A 93 5.01 -3.42 -23.39
N GLY A 94 4.98 -2.26 -22.71
CA GLY A 94 3.78 -1.43 -22.56
C GLY A 94 2.73 -2.01 -21.59
N LEU A 95 2.95 -3.21 -21.03
CA LEU A 95 2.09 -3.83 -20.03
C LEU A 95 2.22 -3.17 -18.66
N PHE A 96 3.28 -2.38 -18.44
CA PHE A 96 3.52 -1.70 -17.17
C PHE A 96 2.31 -0.87 -16.70
N LEU A 97 1.60 -0.20 -17.62
CA LEU A 97 0.40 0.60 -17.28
C LEU A 97 -0.73 -0.27 -16.72
N ILE A 98 -0.89 -1.49 -17.22
CA ILE A 98 -1.86 -2.45 -16.70
C ILE A 98 -1.44 -2.87 -15.30
N GLY A 99 -0.17 -3.20 -15.10
CA GLY A 99 0.38 -3.52 -13.78
C GLY A 99 0.14 -2.39 -12.77
N VAL A 100 0.51 -1.16 -13.11
CA VAL A 100 0.29 0.04 -12.29
C VAL A 100 -1.20 0.24 -12.00
N GLY A 101 -2.07 0.05 -13.00
CA GLY A 101 -3.52 0.12 -12.82
C GLY A 101 -4.06 -0.92 -11.83
N VAL A 102 -3.56 -2.16 -11.92
CA VAL A 102 -3.92 -3.24 -10.98
C VAL A 102 -3.44 -2.89 -9.57
N VAL A 103 -2.22 -2.40 -9.40
CA VAL A 103 -1.69 -1.95 -8.10
C VAL A 103 -2.55 -0.82 -7.53
N ALA A 104 -2.93 0.16 -8.35
CA ALA A 104 -3.76 1.28 -7.93
C ALA A 104 -5.14 0.81 -7.44
N VAL A 105 -5.82 -0.05 -8.21
CA VAL A 105 -7.15 -0.55 -7.85
C VAL A 105 -7.09 -1.47 -6.62
N ALA A 106 -6.15 -2.42 -6.60
CA ALA A 106 -6.01 -3.37 -5.50
C ALA A 106 -5.67 -2.64 -4.19
N SER A 107 -4.70 -1.72 -4.21
CA SER A 107 -4.33 -0.94 -3.03
C SER A 107 -5.47 -0.05 -2.56
N LEU A 108 -6.23 0.58 -3.46
CA LEU A 108 -7.39 1.39 -3.10
C LEU A 108 -8.47 0.55 -2.39
N VAL A 109 -8.82 -0.61 -2.94
CA VAL A 109 -9.86 -1.50 -2.38
C VAL A 109 -9.44 -2.02 -1.00
N VAL A 110 -8.21 -2.53 -0.89
CA VAL A 110 -7.71 -3.11 0.36
C VAL A 110 -7.55 -2.05 1.44
N THR A 111 -6.96 -0.89 1.13
CA THR A 111 -6.76 0.18 2.11
C THR A 111 -8.08 0.78 2.57
N LEU A 112 -9.07 0.90 1.68
CA LEU A 112 -10.42 1.34 2.05
C LEU A 112 -11.11 0.33 2.97
N ALA A 113 -11.16 -0.95 2.58
CA ALA A 113 -11.79 -2.00 3.36
C ALA A 113 -11.18 -2.10 4.76
N LEU A 114 -9.85 -2.09 4.85
CA LEU A 114 -9.15 -2.17 6.12
C LEU A 114 -9.34 -0.92 6.98
N SER A 115 -9.31 0.28 6.39
CA SER A 115 -9.55 1.52 7.13
C SER A 115 -10.96 1.56 7.72
N LEU A 116 -11.96 1.08 6.99
CA LEU A 116 -13.34 0.97 7.47
C LEU A 116 -13.46 -0.06 8.59
N LEU A 117 -12.80 -1.22 8.45
CA LEU A 117 -12.77 -2.26 9.47
C LEU A 117 -12.15 -1.74 10.78
N VAL A 118 -10.98 -1.10 10.71
CA VAL A 118 -10.30 -0.51 11.88
C VAL A 118 -11.17 0.56 12.53
N ALA A 119 -11.80 1.44 11.75
CA ALA A 119 -12.71 2.45 12.27
C ALA A 119 -13.94 1.83 12.96
N ALA A 120 -14.47 0.72 12.45
CA ALA A 120 -15.58 0.00 13.06
C ALA A 120 -15.19 -0.66 14.39
N VAL A 121 -14.06 -1.38 14.43
CA VAL A 121 -13.59 -2.08 15.64
C VAL A 121 -13.21 -1.10 16.76
N THR A 122 -12.55 0.02 16.42
CA THR A 122 -12.16 1.04 17.40
C THR A 122 -13.35 1.79 18.00
N ARG A 123 -14.50 1.83 17.30
CA ARG A 123 -15.75 2.39 17.83
C ARG A 123 -16.35 1.52 18.94
N GLY A 124 -16.43 0.20 18.73
CA GLY A 124 -17.04 -0.73 19.69
C GLY A 124 -16.27 -0.84 21.02
N ARG A 125 -15.00 -0.43 21.06
CA ARG A 125 -14.19 -0.38 22.29
C ARG A 125 -14.44 0.87 23.15
N GLY A 126 -15.22 1.82 22.65
CA GLY A 126 -15.48 3.11 23.29
C GLY A 126 -16.86 3.27 23.93
N GLU A 127 -17.74 2.26 23.86
CA GLU A 127 -19.01 2.24 24.58
C GLU A 127 -18.84 1.39 25.85
N PRO A 128 -18.72 2.01 27.05
CA PRO A 128 -18.98 1.27 28.27
C PRO A 128 -20.45 0.84 28.25
N ALA A 129 -20.70 -0.44 28.52
CA ALA A 129 -22.03 -0.92 28.80
C ALA A 129 -22.55 -0.21 30.06
N GLU A 130 -23.53 0.67 29.90
CA GLU A 130 -24.46 1.10 30.95
C GLU A 130 -25.81 0.42 30.73
#